data_AF-A0A9E3EFB9-F1
#
_entry.id   AF-A0A9E3EFB9-F1
#
_cell.length_a   1.000
_cell.length_b   1.000
_cell.length_c   1.000
_cell.angle_alpha   90.00
_cell.angle_beta   90.00
_cell.angle_gamma   90.00
#
_symmetry.space_group_name_H-M   'P 1'
#
loop_
_entity.id
_entity.type
_entity.pdbx_description
1 polymer ?
#
loop_
_entity_poly.entity_id
_entity_poly.type
_entity_poly.pdbx_seq_one_letter_code
_entity_poly.pdbx_strand_id
1 'polypeptide(L)'
;GYRLYWLADEPFPTPLARVVATRLGRGGQPGQPRPKGVRKFLIEFEGAPLRDLPYGVKPEPVVTASRGTFGPYRFTEPVPDDVPGHWRTQFDLIVEGQDPVELRCYLKLNDKTLSETWAYQYYPF
;
A
#
# COMPACT_ATOMS: atom_id res chain seq x y z
N GLY A 1 -23.22 1.21 -26.19
CA GLY A 1 -22.29 2.35 -26.35
C GLY A 1 -21.67 2.68 -25.01
N TYR A 2 -20.44 3.18 -24.98
CA TYR A 2 -19.73 3.62 -23.77
C TYR A 2 -19.56 5.15 -23.78
N ARG A 3 -19.26 5.74 -22.62
CA ARG A 3 -18.87 7.16 -22.49
C ARG A 3 -17.46 7.23 -21.95
N LEU A 4 -16.65 8.14 -22.49
CA LEU A 4 -15.28 8.38 -22.07
C LEU A 4 -15.20 9.78 -21.47
N TYR A 5 -14.56 9.90 -20.32
CA TYR A 5 -14.36 11.16 -19.60
C TYR A 5 -12.87 11.50 -19.63
N TRP A 6 -12.53 12.75 -19.95
CA TRP A 6 -11.15 13.26 -19.96
C TRP A 6 -11.05 14.37 -18.92
N LEU A 7 -10.71 14.00 -17.70
CA LEU A 7 -10.62 14.90 -16.55
C LEU A 7 -9.30 14.67 -15.82
N ALA A 8 -8.89 15.62 -14.99
CA ALA A 8 -7.73 15.44 -14.12
C ALA A 8 -7.98 14.37 -13.04
N ASP A 9 -9.23 14.20 -12.63
CA ASP A 9 -9.66 13.31 -11.56
C ASP A 9 -10.77 12.35 -12.00
N GLU A 10 -10.93 11.26 -11.26
CA GLU A 10 -11.99 10.26 -11.47
C GLU A 10 -13.39 10.93 -11.40
N PRO A 11 -14.18 10.91 -12.50
CA PRO A 11 -15.52 11.51 -12.54
C PRO A 11 -16.51 10.90 -11.55
N PHE A 12 -16.30 9.65 -11.13
CA PHE A 12 -17.17 8.93 -10.20
C PHE A 12 -16.39 8.48 -8.97
N PRO A 13 -16.04 9.43 -8.07
CA PRO A 13 -15.18 9.16 -6.94
C PRO A 13 -15.76 8.11 -5.99
N THR A 14 -14.95 7.11 -5.64
CA THR A 14 -15.27 6.18 -4.54
C THR A 14 -15.23 6.90 -3.17
N PRO A 15 -16.05 6.49 -2.19
CA PRO A 15 -15.93 6.97 -0.80
C PRO A 15 -14.72 6.37 -0.07
N LEU A 16 -14.03 5.40 -0.67
CA LEU A 16 -12.82 4.79 -0.11
C LEU A 16 -11.60 5.71 -0.29
N ALA A 17 -10.59 5.54 0.57
CA ALA A 17 -9.28 6.11 0.33
C ALA A 17 -8.62 5.50 -0.92
N ARG A 18 -7.86 6.30 -1.66
CA ARG A 18 -7.22 5.90 -2.92
C ARG A 18 -5.72 5.80 -2.76
N VAL A 19 -5.09 5.00 -3.60
CA VAL A 19 -3.64 4.98 -3.71
C VAL A 19 -3.18 6.26 -4.40
N VAL A 20 -2.35 7.04 -3.72
CA VAL A 20 -1.78 8.29 -4.26
C VAL A 20 -0.32 8.16 -4.65
N ALA A 21 0.40 7.19 -4.07
CA ALA A 21 1.77 6.87 -4.48
C ALA A 21 2.14 5.40 -4.26
N THR A 22 3.05 4.92 -5.09
CA THR A 22 3.72 3.62 -4.94
C THR A 22 5.23 3.82 -5.08
N ARG A 23 6.00 3.34 -4.11
CA ARG A 23 7.47 3.44 -4.09
C ARG A 23 8.08 2.08 -3.81
N LEU A 24 9.19 1.78 -4.49
CA LEU A 24 9.94 0.55 -4.33
C LEU A 24 11.35 0.87 -3.82
N GLY A 25 11.87 0.00 -2.95
CA GLY A 25 13.20 0.18 -2.34
C GLY A 25 13.89 -1.13 -2.01
N ARG A 26 15.13 -1.04 -1.50
CA ARG A 26 15.80 -2.22 -0.92
C ARG A 26 15.12 -2.60 0.39
N GLY A 27 14.89 -3.90 0.59
CA GLY A 27 14.30 -4.43 1.81
C GLY A 27 15.19 -4.31 3.04
N GLY A 28 14.63 -4.65 4.20
CA GLY A 28 15.29 -4.57 5.50
C GLY A 28 14.76 -3.44 6.36
N GLN A 29 15.06 -3.53 7.65
CA GLN A 29 14.71 -2.54 8.65
C GLN A 29 15.70 -1.37 8.62
N PRO A 30 15.23 -0.10 8.72
CA PRO A 30 16.12 1.05 8.86
C PRO A 30 17.13 0.86 9.99
N GLY A 31 18.40 1.19 9.74
CA GLY A 31 19.50 1.05 10.72
C GLY A 31 20.09 -0.35 10.86
N GLN A 32 19.55 -1.36 10.18
CA GLN A 32 20.08 -2.73 10.19
C GLN A 32 20.83 -3.07 8.89
N PRO A 33 21.72 -4.08 8.88
CA PRO A 33 22.32 -4.60 7.65
C PRO A 33 21.23 -4.99 6.63
N ARG A 34 21.44 -4.60 5.37
CA ARG A 34 20.46 -4.85 4.31
C ARG A 34 20.45 -6.34 3.91
N PRO A 35 19.31 -7.05 4.04
CA PRO A 35 19.21 -8.43 3.59
C PRO A 35 19.26 -8.49 2.06
N LYS A 36 19.86 -9.56 1.53
CA LYS A 36 19.85 -9.85 0.09
C LYS A 36 18.48 -10.41 -0.32
N GLY A 37 18.05 -10.13 -1.54
CA GLY A 37 16.82 -10.70 -2.10
C GLY A 37 15.51 -10.18 -1.49
N VAL A 38 15.55 -9.07 -0.76
CA VAL A 38 14.35 -8.48 -0.16
C VAL A 38 13.99 -7.17 -0.86
N ARG A 39 12.73 -7.05 -1.27
CA ARG A 39 12.18 -5.87 -1.92
C ARG A 39 11.21 -5.15 -0.98
N LYS A 40 11.42 -3.86 -0.76
CA LYS A 40 10.49 -3.03 0.02
C LYS A 40 9.46 -2.38 -0.90
N PHE A 41 8.22 -2.40 -0.47
CA PHE A 41 7.13 -1.62 -1.05
C PHE A 41 6.63 -0.62 -0.03
N LEU A 42 6.34 0.60 -0.50
CA LEU A 42 5.67 1.64 0.26
C LEU A 42 4.51 2.15 -0.59
N ILE A 43 3.31 2.07 -0.03
CA ILE A 43 2.07 2.48 -0.68
C ILE A 43 1.45 3.58 0.17
N GLU A 44 1.15 4.71 -0.46
CA GLU A 44 0.51 5.85 0.18
C GLU A 44 -0.98 5.88 -0.22
N PHE A 45 -1.85 6.05 0.78
CA PHE A 45 -3.30 6.08 0.65
C PHE A 45 -3.83 7.40 1.20
N GLU A 46 -4.79 8.01 0.50
CA GLU A 46 -5.44 9.25 0.94
C GLU A 46 -6.96 9.17 0.77
N GLY A 47 -7.70 9.60 1.79
CA GLY A 47 -9.14 9.80 1.66
C GLY A 47 -9.90 9.87 3.00
N ALA A 48 -11.17 10.24 2.90
CA ALA A 48 -12.03 10.52 4.06
C ALA A 48 -12.05 9.40 5.12
N PRO A 49 -12.17 8.09 4.79
CA PRO A 49 -12.21 7.05 5.81
C PRO A 49 -10.96 6.98 6.69
N LEU A 50 -9.81 7.43 6.19
CA LEU A 50 -8.55 7.47 6.92
C LEU A 50 -8.37 8.75 7.74
N ARG A 51 -8.97 9.86 7.29
CA ARG A 51 -9.02 11.11 8.04
C ARG A 51 -9.86 10.98 9.30
N ASP A 52 -10.96 10.23 9.20
CA ASP A 52 -11.94 10.08 10.28
C ASP A 52 -11.53 9.04 11.34
N LEU A 53 -10.30 8.51 11.25
CA LEU A 53 -9.76 7.60 12.26
C LEU A 53 -9.51 8.37 13.58
N PRO A 54 -9.96 7.84 14.74
CA PRO A 54 -9.64 8.44 16.03
C PRO A 54 -8.13 8.45 16.29
N TYR A 55 -7.69 9.40 17.12
CA TYR A 55 -6.29 9.47 17.53
C TYR A 55 -5.80 8.14 18.12
N GLY A 56 -4.63 7.70 17.67
CA GLY A 56 -4.02 6.43 18.11
C GLY A 56 -4.57 5.17 17.42
N VAL A 57 -5.67 5.26 16.68
CA VAL A 57 -6.21 4.13 15.91
C VAL A 57 -5.47 4.03 14.59
N LYS A 58 -4.91 2.85 14.31
CA LYS A 58 -4.20 2.56 13.05
C LYS A 58 -5.02 1.59 12.21
N PRO A 59 -5.13 1.82 10.89
CA PRO A 59 -5.72 0.84 10.01
C PRO A 59 -4.76 -0.34 9.84
N GLU A 60 -5.32 -1.53 9.68
CA GLU A 60 -4.58 -2.74 9.36
C GLU A 60 -4.40 -2.81 7.84
N PRO A 61 -3.16 -2.92 7.33
CA PRO A 61 -2.97 -3.32 5.95
C PRO A 61 -3.32 -4.79 5.79
N VAL A 62 -3.98 -5.17 4.70
CA VAL A 62 -4.13 -6.55 4.25
C VAL A 62 -3.34 -6.71 2.96
N VAL A 63 -2.28 -7.52 2.99
CA VAL A 63 -1.35 -7.68 1.87
C VAL A 63 -1.30 -9.15 1.49
N THR A 64 -1.38 -9.42 0.19
CA THR A 64 -1.30 -10.78 -0.37
C THR A 64 -0.33 -10.80 -1.55
N ALA A 65 0.33 -11.93 -1.75
CA ALA A 65 1.19 -12.18 -2.89
C ALA A 65 0.82 -13.52 -3.56
N SER A 66 0.94 -13.62 -4.87
CA SER A 66 0.78 -14.91 -5.58
C SER A 66 1.89 -15.90 -5.26
N ARG A 67 3.09 -15.41 -4.93
CA ARG A 67 4.22 -16.22 -4.45
C ARG A 67 5.18 -15.41 -3.58
N GLY A 68 6.11 -16.11 -2.94
CA GLY A 68 7.04 -15.51 -1.98
C GLY A 68 6.43 -15.38 -0.60
N THR A 69 7.14 -14.70 0.30
CA THR A 69 6.73 -14.47 1.69
C THR A 69 6.98 -13.03 2.08
N PHE A 70 6.33 -12.58 3.15
CA PHE A 70 6.56 -11.26 3.71
C PHE A 70 7.60 -11.30 4.82
N GLY A 71 8.50 -10.33 4.83
CA GLY A 71 9.44 -10.14 5.92
C GLY A 71 8.74 -9.69 7.21
N PRO A 72 9.44 -9.74 8.36
CA PRO A 72 8.89 -9.31 9.65
C PRO A 72 8.63 -7.80 9.71
N TYR A 73 9.25 -7.02 8.81
CA TYR A 73 9.04 -5.59 8.72
C TYR A 73 7.74 -5.27 7.98
N ARG A 74 6.73 -4.84 8.74
CA ARG A 74 5.48 -4.29 8.24
C ARG A 74 5.06 -3.11 9.09
N PHE A 75 4.80 -1.98 8.46
CA PHE A 75 4.56 -0.74 9.19
C PHE A 75 3.55 0.16 8.49
N THR A 76 2.57 0.64 9.25
CA THR A 76 1.52 1.55 8.78
C THR A 76 1.41 2.74 9.72
N GLU A 77 1.47 3.94 9.16
CA GLU A 77 1.48 5.20 9.91
C GLU A 77 0.93 6.35 9.05
N PRO A 78 0.44 7.43 9.68
CA PRO A 78 0.15 8.66 8.96
C PRO A 78 1.43 9.24 8.34
N VAL A 79 1.29 9.90 7.19
CA VAL A 79 2.40 10.65 6.59
C VAL A 79 2.61 11.95 7.39
N PRO A 80 3.85 12.32 7.76
CA PRO A 80 4.13 13.52 8.53
C PRO A 80 4.22 14.76 7.60
N ASP A 81 3.12 15.08 6.93
CA ASP A 81 3.02 16.18 5.96
C ASP A 81 1.84 17.13 6.23
N ASP A 82 1.23 17.03 7.41
CA ASP A 82 0.05 17.79 7.83
C ASP A 82 -1.19 17.59 6.94
N VAL A 83 -1.25 16.52 6.13
CA VAL A 83 -2.42 16.16 5.30
C VAL A 83 -3.30 15.13 6.02
N PRO A 84 -4.51 15.51 6.50
CA PRO A 84 -5.38 14.57 7.21
C PRO A 84 -5.86 13.42 6.34
N GLY A 85 -5.70 12.19 6.82
CA GLY A 85 -6.10 10.98 6.09
C GLY A 85 -5.07 10.51 5.07
N HIS A 86 -3.89 11.11 5.03
CA HIS A 86 -2.76 10.59 4.27
C HIS A 86 -1.97 9.57 5.11
N TRP A 87 -1.96 8.32 4.67
CA TRP A 87 -1.31 7.21 5.37
C TRP A 87 -0.39 6.45 4.44
N ARG A 88 0.68 5.88 5.01
CA ARG A 88 1.57 4.98 4.27
C ARG A 88 1.63 3.60 4.91
N THR A 89 1.70 2.58 4.08
CA THR A 89 2.00 1.20 4.48
C THR A 89 3.27 0.75 3.81
N GLN A 90 4.15 0.13 4.59
CA GLN A 90 5.40 -0.45 4.15
C GLN A 90 5.42 -1.94 4.48
N PHE A 91 5.92 -2.74 3.53
CA PHE A 91 6.19 -4.16 3.75
C PHE A 91 7.35 -4.63 2.90
N ASP A 92 7.99 -5.70 3.35
CA ASP A 92 9.06 -6.38 2.63
C ASP A 92 8.55 -7.66 1.98
N LEU A 93 8.82 -7.83 0.69
CA LEU A 93 8.62 -9.07 -0.06
C LEU A 93 9.95 -9.81 -0.18
N ILE A 94 9.93 -11.09 0.18
CA ILE A 94 11.02 -12.04 -0.02
C ILE A 94 10.56 -13.02 -1.09
N VAL A 95 11.25 -13.04 -2.22
CA VAL A 95 10.87 -13.89 -3.36
C VAL A 95 12.10 -14.31 -4.14
N GLU A 96 12.08 -15.55 -4.63
CA GLU A 96 13.13 -16.12 -5.49
C GLU A 96 12.63 -16.23 -6.95
N GLY A 97 13.58 -16.38 -7.87
CA GLY A 97 13.32 -16.48 -9.30
C GLY A 97 12.92 -15.15 -9.96
N GLN A 98 12.65 -15.20 -11.26
CA GLN A 98 12.38 -14.02 -12.10
C GLN A 98 10.92 -13.91 -12.54
N ASP A 99 10.08 -14.90 -12.24
CA ASP A 99 8.67 -14.88 -12.62
C ASP A 99 7.96 -13.66 -12.00
N PRO A 100 6.80 -13.22 -12.53
CA PRO A 100 6.03 -12.11 -11.95
C PRO A 100 5.34 -12.48 -10.63
N VAL A 101 5.24 -11.53 -9.71
CA VAL A 101 4.50 -11.63 -8.44
C VAL A 101 3.30 -10.70 -8.50
N GLU A 102 2.10 -11.25 -8.37
CA GLU A 102 0.88 -10.44 -8.20
C GLU A 102 0.77 -10.04 -6.73
N LEU A 103 0.77 -8.74 -6.47
CA LEU A 103 0.61 -8.17 -5.14
C LEU A 103 -0.73 -7.45 -5.05
N ARG A 104 -1.39 -7.60 -3.90
CA ARG A 104 -2.56 -6.80 -3.55
C ARG A 104 -2.39 -6.22 -2.16
N CYS A 105 -2.86 -4.98 -1.96
CA CYS A 105 -2.88 -4.31 -0.67
C CYS A 105 -4.13 -3.44 -0.52
N TYR A 106 -4.78 -3.47 0.63
CA TYR A 106 -5.77 -2.47 1.02
C TYR A 106 -5.71 -2.23 2.53
N LEU A 107 -6.29 -1.12 2.99
CA LEU A 107 -6.43 -0.78 4.40
C LEU A 107 -7.82 -1.14 4.90
N LYS A 108 -7.89 -1.72 6.10
CA LYS A 108 -9.15 -1.97 6.82
C LYS A 108 -9.04 -1.53 8.28
N LEU A 109 -10.19 -1.36 8.92
CA LEU A 109 -10.29 -1.29 10.37
C LEU A 109 -11.39 -2.27 10.80
N ASN A 110 -11.02 -3.27 11.61
CA ASN A 110 -11.87 -4.42 11.91
C ASN A 110 -12.38 -5.05 10.60
N ASP A 111 -13.69 -5.12 10.41
CA ASP A 111 -14.33 -5.67 9.20
C ASP A 111 -14.63 -4.61 8.12
N LYS A 112 -14.27 -3.34 8.35
CA LYS A 112 -14.54 -2.24 7.42
C LYS A 112 -13.34 -1.96 6.53
N THR A 113 -13.49 -2.17 5.22
CA THR A 113 -12.54 -1.69 4.21
C THR A 113 -12.53 -0.16 4.16
N LEU A 114 -11.34 0.42 4.20
CA LEU A 114 -11.13 1.87 4.22
C LEU A 114 -10.54 2.42 2.93
N SER A 115 -9.85 1.60 2.14
CA SER A 115 -9.23 1.99 0.88
C SER A 115 -9.67 1.10 -0.28
N GLU A 116 -9.44 1.59 -1.50
CA GLU A 116 -9.38 0.71 -2.67
C GLU A 116 -8.28 -0.34 -2.52
N THR A 117 -8.34 -1.35 -3.40
CA THR A 117 -7.26 -2.35 -3.50
C THR A 117 -6.20 -1.85 -4.46
N TRP A 118 -5.01 -1.60 -3.94
CA TRP A 118 -3.79 -1.54 -4.74
C TRP A 118 -3.54 -2.92 -5.34
N ALA A 119 -3.51 -3.04 -6.66
CA ALA A 119 -3.13 -4.25 -7.39
C ALA A 119 -1.88 -3.96 -8.23
N TYR A 120 -0.84 -4.77 -8.08
CA TYR A 120 0.46 -4.49 -8.68
C TYR A 120 1.19 -5.77 -9.07
N GLN A 121 1.70 -5.82 -10.28
CA GLN A 121 2.52 -6.92 -10.77
C GLN A 121 4.01 -6.55 -10.64
N TYR A 122 4.73 -7.26 -9.78
CA TYR A 122 6.16 -7.07 -9.55
C TYR A 122 7.00 -8.08 -10.33
N TYR A 123 8.00 -7.59 -11.06
CA TYR A 123 9.00 -8.41 -11.75
C TYR A 123 10.33 -8.38 -10.97
N PRO A 124 10.75 -9.48 -10.34
CA PRO A 124 12.03 -9.55 -9.63
C PRO A 124 13.23 -9.36 -10.55
N PHE A 125 14.26 -8.69 -10.03
CA PHE A 125 15.54 -8.44 -10.68
C PHE A 125 16.67 -8.37 -9.65
#